data_AF-A0A9E4H4U0-F1
#
_entry.id   AF-A0A9E4H4U0-F1
#
_cell.length_a   1.000
_cell.length_b   1.000
_cell.length_c   1.000
_cell.angle_alpha   90.00
_cell.angle_beta   90.00
_cell.angle_gamma   90.00
#
_symmetry.space_group_name_H-M   'P 1'
#
loop_
_entity.id
_entity.type
_entity.pdbx_description
1 polymer ?
#
loop_
_entity_poly.entity_id
_entity_poly.type
_entity_poly.pdbx_seq_one_letter_code
_entity_poly.pdbx_strand_id
1 'polypeptide(L)'
;MQFAKLRREKYGIEYIDYYKKYPEGLKGAQVALRRDPTSFHNLRYYCKTPFRFVCKDQIPRYAKYRVRPLDNEPETGIFEDPSTVDTGNQRILPHETRGRNYLKYEYGDRVKREGAKYMMQIQTRIAQDDDDPEIFNNMVTWDEHAHPWSDLAVIEIDHVYDWKESCRTSFSLNHMPKSLGIIKAKSVYDYNSLNYMRSHSEKARVARMLSYKLFGYPNPIPDNDDRNSGDWAKIQLEKIRNLSRS
;
A
#
# COMPACT_ATOMS: atom_id res chain seq x y z
N MET A 1 -3.04 -18.74 -5.46
CA MET A 1 -1.98 -19.79 -5.44
C MET A 1 -0.92 -19.64 -6.53
N GLN A 2 -1.18 -18.97 -7.67
CA GLN A 2 -0.14 -18.69 -8.70
C GLN A 2 0.94 -17.69 -8.23
N PHE A 3 0.58 -16.63 -7.50
CA PHE A 3 1.56 -15.65 -7.00
C PHE A 3 2.64 -16.25 -6.08
N ALA A 4 2.27 -17.18 -5.20
CA ALA A 4 3.25 -17.90 -4.37
C ALA A 4 4.19 -18.80 -5.19
N LYS A 5 3.71 -19.33 -6.33
CA LYS A 5 4.53 -20.10 -7.28
C LYS A 5 5.38 -19.22 -8.22
N LEU A 6 5.07 -17.92 -8.35
CA LEU A 6 5.86 -16.94 -9.10
C LEU A 6 7.01 -16.36 -8.26
N ARG A 7 6.96 -16.47 -6.93
CA ARG A 7 8.10 -16.23 -6.02
C ARG A 7 9.12 -17.39 -6.05
N ARG A 8 9.49 -17.86 -7.24
CA ARG A 8 10.57 -18.86 -7.44
C ARG A 8 11.95 -18.23 -7.41
N GLU A 9 12.00 -16.90 -7.43
CA GLU A 9 13.22 -16.13 -7.47
C GLU A 9 13.83 -16.08 -6.05
N LYS A 10 15.12 -16.40 -5.97
CA LYS A 10 15.82 -16.56 -4.68
C LYS A 10 16.47 -15.24 -4.27
N TYR A 11 16.58 -15.04 -2.96
CA TYR A 11 17.38 -13.99 -2.34
C TYR A 11 16.91 -12.56 -2.67
N GLY A 12 15.61 -12.26 -2.72
CA GLY A 12 15.13 -10.87 -2.84
C GLY A 12 15.12 -10.25 -4.24
N ILE A 13 15.37 -11.03 -5.29
CA ILE A 13 14.91 -10.70 -6.64
C ILE A 13 13.53 -11.35 -6.77
N GLU A 14 12.51 -10.60 -7.17
CA GLU A 14 11.14 -11.09 -7.35
C GLU A 14 10.50 -10.50 -8.63
N TYR A 15 9.54 -11.24 -9.21
CA TYR A 15 8.65 -10.82 -10.29
C TYR A 15 9.29 -10.57 -11.67
N ILE A 16 10.54 -10.96 -11.91
CA ILE A 16 11.18 -10.80 -13.24
C ILE A 16 10.38 -11.50 -14.34
N ASP A 17 9.98 -12.75 -14.12
CA ASP A 17 9.20 -13.50 -15.12
C ASP A 17 7.78 -12.94 -15.28
N TYR A 18 7.22 -12.39 -14.20
CA TYR A 18 5.94 -11.69 -14.25
C TYR A 18 6.02 -10.44 -15.12
N TYR A 19 7.05 -9.61 -14.94
CA TYR A 19 7.24 -8.38 -15.70
C TYR A 19 7.50 -8.64 -17.19
N LYS A 20 8.22 -9.71 -17.53
CA LYS A 20 8.37 -10.16 -18.93
C LYS A 20 7.04 -10.52 -19.57
N LYS A 21 6.13 -11.14 -18.80
CA LYS A 21 4.83 -11.58 -19.30
C LYS A 21 3.78 -10.45 -19.34
N TYR A 22 3.89 -9.48 -18.44
CA TYR A 22 2.89 -8.41 -18.24
C TYR A 22 3.56 -7.02 -18.24
N PRO A 23 3.81 -6.42 -19.42
CA PRO A 23 4.56 -5.17 -19.54
C PRO A 23 3.85 -3.97 -18.87
N GLU A 24 2.51 -3.95 -18.85
CA GLU A 24 1.77 -2.92 -18.11
C GLU A 24 1.99 -3.01 -16.60
N GLY A 25 2.15 -4.23 -16.08
CA GLY A 25 2.53 -4.46 -14.68
C GLY A 25 3.93 -3.95 -14.35
N LEU A 26 4.87 -4.05 -15.30
CA LEU A 26 6.21 -3.46 -15.19
C LEU A 26 6.14 -1.94 -15.15
N LYS A 27 5.45 -1.29 -16.11
CA LYS A 27 5.29 0.18 -16.13
C LYS A 27 4.69 0.70 -14.81
N GLY A 28 3.64 0.05 -14.33
CA GLY A 28 3.01 0.42 -13.06
C GLY A 28 3.92 0.22 -11.85
N ALA A 29 4.82 -0.77 -11.88
CA ALA A 29 5.83 -0.97 -10.84
C ALA A 29 6.92 0.11 -10.89
N GLN A 30 7.46 0.43 -12.08
CA GLN A 30 8.49 1.46 -12.25
C GLN A 30 8.02 2.83 -11.73
N VAL A 31 6.75 3.20 -11.97
CA VAL A 31 6.18 4.46 -11.45
C VAL A 31 5.95 4.41 -9.93
N ALA A 32 5.62 3.25 -9.36
CA ALA A 32 5.21 3.12 -7.97
C ALA A 32 6.37 2.86 -6.99
N LEU A 33 7.47 2.27 -7.47
CA LEU A 33 8.59 1.91 -6.60
C LEU A 33 9.31 3.18 -6.14
N ARG A 34 9.69 3.16 -4.87
CA ARG A 34 10.59 4.14 -4.27
C ARG A 34 11.77 3.42 -3.70
N ARG A 35 12.96 3.88 -4.06
CA ARG A 35 14.23 3.34 -3.58
C ARG A 35 14.86 4.37 -2.66
N ASP A 36 15.12 3.97 -1.43
CA ASP A 36 15.88 4.78 -0.48
C ASP A 36 15.27 6.17 -0.17
N PRO A 37 13.92 6.33 -0.10
CA PRO A 37 13.29 7.62 0.16
C PRO A 37 13.73 8.21 1.50
N THR A 38 13.63 9.53 1.63
CA THR A 38 14.08 10.25 2.82
C THR A 38 13.03 10.25 3.93
N SER A 39 11.74 10.27 3.59
CA SER A 39 10.64 10.28 4.55
C SER A 39 9.38 9.60 3.99
N PHE A 40 8.53 9.05 4.85
CA PHE A 40 7.15 8.70 4.47
C PHE A 40 6.29 9.95 4.19
N HIS A 41 6.65 11.10 4.75
CA HIS A 41 5.89 12.34 4.58
C HIS A 41 5.86 12.82 3.13
N ASN A 42 7.01 12.79 2.47
CA ASN A 42 7.14 13.33 1.12
C ASN A 42 6.81 12.31 0.02
N LEU A 43 6.06 11.24 0.31
CA LEU A 43 5.58 10.32 -0.73
C LEU A 43 4.18 10.68 -1.21
N ARG A 44 3.83 10.24 -2.42
CA ARG A 44 2.48 10.42 -2.97
C ARG A 44 1.74 9.10 -3.00
N TYR A 45 0.59 9.05 -2.36
CA TYR A 45 -0.20 7.83 -2.20
C TYR A 45 -1.49 7.89 -3.02
N TYR A 46 -1.86 6.78 -3.64
CA TYR A 46 -3.03 6.69 -4.51
C TYR A 46 -3.84 5.45 -4.17
N CYS A 47 -5.17 5.55 -4.17
CA CYS A 47 -6.04 4.37 -4.02
C CYS A 47 -6.04 3.48 -5.27
N LYS A 48 -5.70 4.05 -6.44
CA LYS A 48 -5.65 3.49 -7.81
C LYS A 48 -6.99 2.98 -8.35
N THR A 49 -7.75 2.24 -7.57
CA THR A 49 -9.09 1.73 -7.92
C THR A 49 -10.17 2.75 -7.59
N PRO A 50 -11.21 2.90 -8.44
CA PRO A 50 -12.35 3.75 -8.12
C PRO A 50 -13.29 3.11 -7.08
N PHE A 51 -14.04 3.97 -6.39
CA PHE A 51 -15.09 3.63 -5.44
C PHE A 51 -16.42 4.24 -5.88
N ARG A 52 -17.54 3.62 -5.47
CA ARG A 52 -18.86 4.23 -5.56
C ARG A 52 -18.90 5.45 -4.65
N PHE A 53 -19.44 6.55 -5.16
CA PHE A 53 -19.63 7.80 -4.44
C PHE A 53 -20.99 8.40 -4.78
N VAL A 54 -21.80 8.69 -3.77
CA VAL A 54 -23.13 9.29 -3.94
C VAL A 54 -23.19 10.54 -3.08
N CYS A 55 -23.37 11.68 -3.73
CA CYS A 55 -23.50 12.98 -3.09
C CYS A 55 -24.95 13.23 -2.60
N LYS A 56 -25.19 14.39 -2.00
CA LYS A 56 -26.52 14.81 -1.53
C LYS A 56 -27.55 14.90 -2.67
N ASP A 57 -27.09 15.21 -3.88
CA ASP A 57 -27.90 15.25 -5.11
C ASP A 57 -28.36 13.87 -5.61
N GLN A 58 -27.97 12.78 -4.95
CA GLN A 58 -28.26 11.40 -5.31
C GLN A 58 -27.72 10.96 -6.69
N ILE A 59 -26.91 11.79 -7.35
CA ILE A 59 -26.32 11.44 -8.65
C ILE A 59 -25.17 10.45 -8.40
N PRO A 60 -25.22 9.25 -8.99
CA PRO A 60 -24.16 8.26 -8.85
C PRO A 60 -22.85 8.76 -9.48
N ARG A 61 -21.77 8.63 -8.73
CA ARG A 61 -20.41 8.97 -9.15
C ARG A 61 -19.43 7.86 -8.81
N TYR A 62 -18.29 7.90 -9.46
CA TYR A 62 -17.09 7.20 -9.04
C TYR A 62 -16.09 8.18 -8.46
N ALA A 63 -15.29 7.71 -7.50
CA ALA A 63 -14.25 8.50 -6.85
C ALA A 63 -12.92 7.76 -6.82
N LYS A 64 -11.83 8.46 -7.15
CA LYS A 64 -10.45 8.09 -6.83
C LYS A 64 -9.90 9.08 -5.80
N TYR A 65 -8.98 8.62 -4.97
CA TYR A 65 -8.35 9.38 -3.89
C TYR A 65 -6.84 9.38 -4.03
N ARG A 66 -6.22 10.49 -3.65
CA ARG A 66 -4.78 10.58 -3.44
C ARG A 66 -4.44 11.37 -2.20
N VAL A 67 -3.23 11.17 -1.69
CA VAL A 67 -2.67 11.90 -0.55
C VAL A 67 -1.29 12.40 -0.95
N ARG A 68 -1.03 13.68 -0.68
CA ARG A 68 0.25 14.36 -0.92
C ARG A 68 0.68 15.16 0.31
N PRO A 69 1.98 15.42 0.50
CA PRO A 69 2.44 16.33 1.55
C PRO A 69 1.78 17.70 1.41
N LEU A 70 1.28 18.27 2.51
CA LEU A 70 0.58 19.58 2.52
C LEU A 70 1.52 20.73 2.14
N ASP A 71 2.77 20.64 2.57
CA ASP A 71 3.86 21.58 2.29
C ASP A 71 4.47 21.43 0.88
N ASN A 72 3.96 20.49 0.08
CA ASN A 72 4.48 20.18 -1.26
C ASN A 72 5.94 19.74 -1.30
N GLU A 73 6.47 19.18 -0.20
CA GLU A 73 7.84 18.68 -0.18
C GLU A 73 8.11 17.74 -1.38
N PRO A 74 9.18 17.95 -2.16
CA PRO A 74 9.49 17.12 -3.33
C PRO A 74 9.58 15.62 -2.99
N GLU A 75 9.17 14.77 -3.93
CA GLU A 75 9.24 13.32 -3.70
C GLU A 75 10.67 12.84 -3.77
N THR A 76 11.04 11.92 -2.88
CA THR A 76 12.38 11.33 -2.86
C THR A 76 12.33 9.84 -3.14
N GLY A 77 13.47 9.30 -3.58
CA GLY A 77 13.60 7.90 -3.91
C GLY A 77 12.90 7.48 -5.20
N ILE A 78 12.58 8.42 -6.09
CA ILE A 78 12.14 8.08 -7.45
C ILE A 78 13.30 7.35 -8.14
N PHE A 79 13.00 6.16 -8.66
CA PHE A 79 13.97 5.38 -9.40
C PHE A 79 13.85 5.75 -10.88
N GLU A 80 14.79 6.55 -11.38
CA GLU A 80 14.83 6.97 -12.79
C GLU A 80 15.27 5.80 -13.70
N ASP A 81 14.50 5.57 -14.77
CA ASP A 81 14.75 4.57 -15.82
C ASP A 81 15.23 3.18 -15.35
N PRO A 82 14.54 2.52 -14.38
CA PRO A 82 14.99 1.24 -13.87
C PRO A 82 14.81 0.14 -14.92
N SER A 83 15.80 -0.73 -15.06
CA SER A 83 15.63 -1.93 -15.87
C SER A 83 14.59 -2.88 -15.25
N THR A 84 14.13 -3.88 -16.00
CA THR A 84 13.25 -4.94 -15.46
C THR A 84 13.90 -5.66 -14.29
N VAL A 85 15.23 -5.87 -14.33
CA VAL A 85 15.98 -6.52 -13.26
C VAL A 85 16.02 -5.62 -12.03
N ASP A 86 16.27 -4.33 -12.21
CA ASP A 86 16.33 -3.38 -11.11
C ASP A 86 14.96 -3.20 -10.43
N THR A 87 13.88 -3.19 -11.23
CA THR A 87 12.49 -3.14 -10.75
C THR A 87 12.16 -4.36 -9.89
N GLY A 88 12.61 -5.54 -10.30
CA GLY A 88 12.40 -6.79 -9.54
C GLY A 88 13.36 -6.99 -8.36
N ASN A 89 14.41 -6.18 -8.24
CA ASN A 89 15.44 -6.38 -7.22
C ASN A 89 15.15 -5.55 -5.95
N GLN A 90 14.60 -6.24 -4.93
CA GLN A 90 14.22 -5.65 -3.64
C GLN A 90 15.34 -5.66 -2.59
N ARG A 91 16.57 -6.07 -2.95
CA ARG A 91 17.71 -6.06 -2.01
C ARG A 91 18.11 -4.64 -1.65
N ILE A 92 18.73 -4.47 -0.48
CA ILE A 92 19.45 -3.22 -0.18
C ILE A 92 20.57 -2.98 -1.21
N LEU A 93 20.82 -1.72 -1.57
CA LEU A 93 21.96 -1.38 -2.42
C LEU A 93 23.28 -1.48 -1.66
N PRO A 94 24.40 -1.78 -2.33
CA PRO A 94 25.70 -1.90 -1.67
C PRO A 94 26.16 -0.65 -0.90
N HIS A 95 25.68 0.53 -1.28
CA HIS A 95 26.02 1.81 -0.63
C HIS A 95 25.04 2.22 0.48
N GLU A 96 23.94 1.49 0.67
CA GLU A 96 22.95 1.83 1.69
C GLU A 96 23.49 1.46 3.08
N THR A 97 23.70 2.48 3.92
CA THR A 97 24.28 2.34 5.26
C THR A 97 23.25 2.50 6.38
N ARG A 98 22.10 3.13 6.11
CA ARG A 98 21.05 3.43 7.11
C ARG A 98 20.40 2.16 7.63
N GLY A 99 20.01 2.14 8.90
CA GLY A 99 19.36 0.99 9.56
C GLY A 99 18.10 0.49 8.85
N ARG A 100 17.72 -0.78 9.02
CA ARG A 100 16.54 -1.38 8.35
C ARG A 100 15.25 -0.60 8.61
N ASN A 101 15.15 0.00 9.79
CA ASN A 101 13.98 0.77 10.21
C ASN A 101 14.16 2.29 10.06
N TYR A 102 15.17 2.77 9.33
CA TYR A 102 15.51 4.21 9.25
C TYR A 102 14.30 5.09 8.93
N LEU A 103 13.46 4.67 7.98
CA LEU A 103 12.30 5.45 7.53
C LEU A 103 11.21 5.55 8.61
N LYS A 104 11.09 4.55 9.49
CA LYS A 104 10.17 4.58 10.63
C LYS A 104 10.69 5.50 11.73
N TYR A 105 12.00 5.47 11.98
CA TYR A 105 12.62 6.33 12.98
C TYR A 105 12.56 7.78 12.55
N GLU A 106 12.92 8.08 11.29
CA GLU A 106 12.77 9.41 10.71
C GLU A 106 11.33 9.92 10.86
N TYR A 107 10.34 9.12 10.47
CA TYR A 107 8.95 9.55 10.54
C TYR A 107 8.48 9.76 12.00
N GLY A 108 8.92 8.90 12.92
CA GLY A 108 8.66 9.05 14.34
C GLY A 108 9.25 10.34 14.92
N ASP A 109 10.48 10.68 14.55
CA ASP A 109 11.16 11.89 15.00
C ASP A 109 10.58 13.14 14.36
N ARG A 110 10.19 13.07 13.08
CA ARG A 110 9.47 14.13 12.36
C ARG A 110 8.16 14.48 13.05
N VAL A 111 7.30 13.48 13.30
CA VAL A 111 6.01 13.69 13.96
C VAL A 111 6.18 14.32 15.35
N LYS A 112 7.17 13.88 16.12
CA LYS A 112 7.47 14.49 17.44
C LYS A 112 7.96 15.94 17.33
N ARG A 113 8.74 16.26 16.30
CA ARG A 113 9.37 17.57 16.13
C ARG A 113 8.39 18.61 15.59
N GLU A 114 7.58 18.25 14.60
CA GLU A 114 6.75 19.20 13.84
C GLU A 114 5.42 18.63 13.33
N GLY A 115 5.09 17.38 13.67
CA GLY A 115 3.94 16.67 13.11
C GLY A 115 4.16 16.23 11.65
N ALA A 116 3.13 15.63 11.05
CA ALA A 116 3.05 15.42 9.61
C ALA A 116 1.68 15.83 9.08
N LYS A 117 1.65 16.59 7.99
CA LYS A 117 0.43 17.13 7.41
C LYS A 117 0.31 16.77 5.95
N TYR A 118 -0.86 16.29 5.55
CA TYR A 118 -1.13 15.86 4.19
C TYR A 118 -2.40 16.50 3.66
N MET A 119 -2.43 16.74 2.35
CA MET A 119 -3.65 17.05 1.63
C MET A 119 -4.21 15.77 1.02
N MET A 120 -5.39 15.35 1.49
CA MET A 120 -6.21 14.35 0.83
C MET A 120 -7.00 15.02 -0.29
N GLN A 121 -6.92 14.44 -1.49
CA GLN A 121 -7.63 14.93 -2.66
C GLN A 121 -8.54 13.85 -3.25
N ILE A 122 -9.57 14.29 -3.96
CA ILE A 122 -10.56 13.44 -4.63
C ILE A 122 -10.66 13.82 -6.11
N GLN A 123 -10.77 12.80 -6.95
CA GLN A 123 -11.11 12.92 -8.37
C GLN A 123 -12.47 12.24 -8.54
N THR A 124 -13.43 12.88 -9.21
CA THR A 124 -14.78 12.33 -9.39
C THR A 124 -15.21 12.26 -10.85
N ARG A 125 -15.97 11.23 -11.19
CA ARG A 125 -16.62 11.04 -12.49
C ARG A 125 -18.10 10.72 -12.28
N ILE A 126 -19.00 11.31 -13.07
CA ILE A 126 -20.43 10.94 -13.06
C ILE A 126 -20.57 9.57 -13.73
N ALA A 127 -21.27 8.65 -13.08
CA ALA A 127 -21.51 7.33 -13.65
C ALA A 127 -22.50 7.42 -14.82
N GLN A 128 -22.22 6.67 -15.88
CA GLN A 128 -23.06 6.52 -17.06
C GLN A 128 -23.36 5.03 -17.28
N ASP A 129 -24.49 4.72 -17.91
CA ASP A 129 -24.90 3.34 -18.18
C ASP A 129 -24.00 2.66 -19.23
N ASP A 130 -23.36 3.46 -20.09
CA ASP A 130 -22.49 3.05 -21.19
C ASP A 130 -20.99 3.32 -20.91
N ASP A 131 -20.62 3.51 -19.64
CA ASP A 131 -19.22 3.71 -19.24
C ASP A 131 -18.30 2.58 -19.76
N ASP A 132 -17.21 2.98 -20.41
CA ASP A 132 -16.13 2.06 -20.82
C ASP A 132 -15.54 1.37 -19.56
N PRO A 133 -15.48 0.02 -19.52
CA PRO A 133 -14.84 -0.70 -18.43
C PRO A 133 -13.43 -0.22 -18.06
N GLU A 134 -12.67 0.35 -19.01
CA GLU A 134 -11.32 0.88 -18.77
C GLU A 134 -11.27 1.98 -17.72
N ILE A 135 -12.38 2.69 -17.44
CA ILE A 135 -12.40 3.69 -16.36
C ILE A 135 -12.18 3.03 -14.97
N PHE A 136 -12.45 1.73 -14.86
CA PHE A 136 -12.25 0.94 -13.66
C PHE A 136 -10.87 0.28 -13.60
N ASN A 137 -10.10 0.31 -14.70
CA ASN A 137 -8.76 -0.23 -14.76
C ASN A 137 -7.82 0.51 -13.78
N ASN A 138 -7.24 -0.22 -12.84
CA ASN A 138 -6.38 0.34 -11.80
C ASN A 138 -4.98 0.71 -12.31
N MET A 139 -4.67 0.40 -13.56
CA MET A 139 -3.44 0.76 -14.26
C MET A 139 -3.60 2.03 -15.10
N VAL A 140 -4.84 2.50 -15.30
CA VAL A 140 -5.16 3.67 -16.12
C VAL A 140 -5.50 4.84 -15.20
N THR A 141 -4.77 5.95 -15.37
CA THR A 141 -5.12 7.23 -14.75
C THR A 141 -6.30 7.84 -15.49
N TRP A 142 -7.21 8.49 -14.76
CA TRP A 142 -8.21 9.32 -15.42
C TRP A 142 -7.56 10.60 -15.93
N ASP A 143 -8.05 11.11 -17.05
CA ASP A 143 -7.60 12.39 -17.59
C ASP A 143 -7.76 13.50 -16.55
N GLU A 144 -6.65 14.10 -16.13
CA GLU A 144 -6.67 15.09 -15.04
C GLU A 144 -7.27 16.43 -15.49
N HIS A 145 -7.35 16.69 -16.79
CA HIS A 145 -8.02 17.88 -17.32
C HIS A 145 -9.55 17.74 -17.24
N ALA A 146 -10.10 16.61 -17.70
CA ALA A 146 -11.54 16.32 -17.63
C ALA A 146 -12.01 15.99 -16.21
N HIS A 147 -11.13 15.42 -15.39
CA HIS A 147 -11.42 15.03 -14.02
C HIS A 147 -10.33 15.59 -13.09
N PRO A 148 -10.33 16.87 -12.73
CA PRO A 148 -9.28 17.42 -11.88
C PRO A 148 -9.33 16.87 -10.44
N TRP A 149 -8.17 16.83 -9.79
CA TRP A 149 -8.08 16.57 -8.36
C TRP A 149 -8.56 17.78 -7.57
N SER A 150 -9.54 17.57 -6.70
CA SER A 150 -10.04 18.58 -5.77
C SER A 150 -9.54 18.30 -4.35
N ASP A 151 -9.18 19.34 -3.61
CA ASP A 151 -8.84 19.23 -2.19
C ASP A 151 -10.07 18.78 -1.38
N LEU A 152 -9.89 17.76 -0.54
CA LEU A 152 -10.98 17.15 0.23
C LEU A 152 -10.81 17.36 1.73
N ALA A 153 -9.61 17.10 2.26
CA ALA A 153 -9.35 17.19 3.69
C ALA A 153 -7.86 17.35 3.97
N VAL A 154 -7.54 18.01 5.09
CA VAL A 154 -6.20 17.99 5.67
C VAL A 154 -6.13 16.83 6.67
N ILE A 155 -5.12 15.97 6.53
CA ILE A 155 -4.80 14.92 7.49
C ILE A 155 -3.63 15.41 8.32
N GLU A 156 -3.81 15.47 9.63
CA GLU A 156 -2.77 15.82 10.59
C GLU A 156 -2.44 14.60 11.44
N ILE A 157 -1.15 14.26 11.49
CA ILE A 157 -0.59 13.20 12.31
C ILE A 157 0.27 13.86 13.39
N ASP A 158 -0.21 13.76 14.63
CA ASP A 158 0.40 14.31 15.83
C ASP A 158 1.04 13.22 16.72
N HIS A 159 0.66 11.96 16.50
CA HIS A 159 1.13 10.83 17.28
C HIS A 159 1.44 9.61 16.42
N VAL A 160 2.52 8.91 16.75
CA VAL A 160 2.89 7.63 16.13
C VAL A 160 2.60 6.50 17.12
N TYR A 161 1.77 5.56 16.68
CA TYR A 161 1.43 4.37 17.45
C TYR A 161 2.66 3.53 17.83
N ASP A 162 2.58 2.94 19.01
CA ASP A 162 3.55 1.94 19.43
C ASP A 162 3.42 0.64 18.63
N TRP A 163 4.34 -0.30 18.87
CA TRP A 163 4.35 -1.58 18.16
C TRP A 163 3.05 -2.39 18.30
N LYS A 164 2.46 -2.41 19.51
CA LYS A 164 1.24 -3.19 19.79
C LYS A 164 0.03 -2.51 19.16
N GLU A 165 -0.09 -1.20 19.28
CA GLU A 165 -1.15 -0.40 18.65
C GLU A 165 -1.10 -0.52 17.12
N SER A 166 0.10 -0.41 16.53
CA SER A 166 0.32 -0.66 15.11
C SER A 166 -0.11 -2.08 14.71
N CYS A 167 0.28 -3.09 15.50
CA CYS A 167 -0.17 -4.45 15.27
C CYS A 167 -1.70 -4.61 15.39
N ARG A 168 -2.37 -3.93 16.32
CA ARG A 168 -3.84 -4.04 16.49
C ARG A 168 -4.61 -3.31 15.40
N THR A 169 -4.01 -2.27 14.83
CA THR A 169 -4.64 -1.45 13.80
C THR A 169 -4.95 -2.28 12.55
N SER A 170 -6.09 -1.98 11.92
CA SER A 170 -6.51 -2.64 10.69
C SER A 170 -7.31 -1.69 9.82
N PHE A 171 -7.07 -1.72 8.51
CA PHE A 171 -7.82 -0.97 7.53
C PHE A 171 -8.73 -1.93 6.76
N SER A 172 -10.00 -1.57 6.58
CA SER A 172 -10.98 -2.38 5.87
C SER A 172 -11.76 -1.53 4.88
N LEU A 173 -11.96 -2.06 3.68
CA LEU A 173 -12.85 -1.45 2.69
C LEU A 173 -14.33 -1.61 3.04
N ASN A 174 -14.67 -2.39 4.07
CA ASN A 174 -16.04 -2.51 4.57
C ASN A 174 -16.41 -1.39 5.56
N HIS A 175 -15.42 -0.61 6.02
CA HIS A 175 -15.66 0.55 6.88
C HIS A 175 -15.90 1.81 6.03
N MET A 176 -17.03 1.84 5.33
CA MET A 176 -17.43 2.98 4.49
C MET A 176 -18.80 3.52 4.92
N PRO A 177 -19.01 4.86 4.91
CA PRO A 177 -20.34 5.44 5.09
C PRO A 177 -21.26 5.07 3.91
N LYS A 178 -22.58 5.20 4.07
CA LYS A 178 -23.58 4.83 3.04
C LYS A 178 -23.38 5.54 1.69
N SER A 179 -22.84 6.76 1.73
CA SER A 179 -22.50 7.58 0.55
C SER A 179 -21.27 7.07 -0.21
N LEU A 180 -20.50 6.15 0.37
CA LEU A 180 -19.36 5.50 -0.25
C LEU A 180 -19.58 3.99 -0.37
N GLY A 181 -18.83 3.34 -1.24
CA GLY A 181 -18.90 1.89 -1.34
C GLY A 181 -17.96 1.31 -2.38
N ILE A 182 -17.91 -0.01 -2.37
CA ILE A 182 -17.21 -0.78 -3.39
C ILE A 182 -18.15 -0.98 -4.57
N ILE A 183 -17.62 -0.85 -5.78
CA ILE A 183 -18.34 -1.14 -7.02
C ILE A 183 -18.45 -2.66 -7.14
N LYS A 184 -19.66 -3.16 -7.43
CA LYS A 184 -19.92 -4.60 -7.50
C LYS A 184 -19.18 -5.21 -8.70
N ALA A 185 -18.34 -6.21 -8.44
CA ALA A 185 -17.71 -7.00 -9.49
C ALA A 185 -18.69 -8.00 -10.11
N LYS A 186 -18.64 -8.16 -11.44
CA LYS A 186 -19.45 -9.13 -12.18
C LYS A 186 -18.75 -10.47 -12.38
N SER A 187 -17.42 -10.49 -12.37
CA SER A 187 -16.60 -11.70 -12.50
C SER A 187 -15.20 -11.48 -11.90
N VAL A 188 -14.35 -12.52 -11.92
CA VAL A 188 -12.93 -12.39 -11.54
C VAL A 188 -12.08 -11.65 -12.57
N TYR A 189 -12.60 -11.43 -13.78
CA TYR A 189 -11.94 -10.69 -14.86
C TYR A 189 -12.37 -9.22 -14.91
N ASP A 190 -13.39 -8.84 -14.14
CA ASP A 190 -13.83 -7.46 -13.97
C ASP A 190 -12.78 -6.68 -13.17
N TYR A 191 -12.42 -5.46 -13.58
CA TYR A 191 -11.49 -4.61 -12.85
C TYR A 191 -11.94 -4.35 -11.40
N ASN A 192 -13.26 -4.30 -11.16
CA ASN A 192 -13.82 -4.13 -9.82
C ASN A 192 -13.61 -5.35 -8.91
N SER A 193 -13.20 -6.50 -9.47
CA SER A 193 -12.88 -7.71 -8.70
C SER A 193 -11.76 -7.48 -7.68
N LEU A 194 -10.86 -6.53 -7.92
CA LEU A 194 -9.75 -6.25 -7.01
C LEU A 194 -10.23 -5.73 -5.65
N ASN A 195 -11.13 -4.73 -5.66
CA ASN A 195 -11.70 -4.22 -4.41
C ASN A 195 -12.69 -5.19 -3.79
N TYR A 196 -13.43 -5.94 -4.61
CA TYR A 196 -14.24 -7.05 -4.11
C TYR A 196 -13.38 -8.06 -3.34
N MET A 197 -12.26 -8.53 -3.89
CA MET A 197 -11.37 -9.48 -3.19
C MET A 197 -10.77 -8.87 -1.91
N ARG A 198 -10.36 -7.60 -1.95
CA ARG A 198 -9.82 -6.89 -0.78
C ARG A 198 -10.83 -6.77 0.35
N SER A 199 -12.11 -6.56 0.05
CA SER A 199 -13.17 -6.48 1.07
C SER A 199 -13.42 -7.82 1.77
N HIS A 200 -13.03 -8.94 1.16
CA HIS A 200 -13.17 -10.27 1.75
C HIS A 200 -11.96 -10.68 2.62
N SER A 201 -10.97 -9.80 2.80
CA SER A 201 -9.80 -10.03 3.65
C SER A 201 -10.11 -10.06 5.16
N GLU A 202 -11.36 -9.79 5.56
CA GLU A 202 -11.82 -9.83 6.95
C GLU A 202 -11.51 -11.14 7.67
N LYS A 203 -11.61 -12.28 6.98
CA LYS A 203 -11.28 -13.59 7.56
C LYS A 203 -9.82 -13.66 8.00
N ALA A 204 -8.90 -13.13 7.18
CA ALA A 204 -7.49 -13.06 7.53
C ALA A 204 -7.24 -12.09 8.70
N ARG A 205 -8.01 -11.00 8.79
CA ARG A 205 -7.96 -10.07 9.94
C ARG A 205 -8.37 -10.75 11.24
N VAL A 206 -9.50 -11.46 11.24
CA VAL A 206 -9.98 -12.19 12.42
C VAL A 206 -8.97 -13.26 12.83
N ALA A 207 -8.44 -14.03 11.88
CA ALA A 207 -7.40 -15.03 12.14
C ALA A 207 -6.12 -14.42 12.74
N ARG A 208 -5.70 -13.24 12.26
CA ARG A 208 -4.55 -12.51 12.78
C ARG A 208 -4.77 -12.06 14.23
N MET A 209 -5.93 -11.50 14.55
CA MET A 209 -6.25 -11.07 15.91
C MET A 209 -6.38 -12.25 16.87
N LEU A 210 -6.97 -13.36 16.42
CA LEU A 210 -7.00 -14.60 17.19
C LEU A 210 -5.58 -15.13 17.45
N SER A 211 -4.72 -15.14 16.43
CA SER A 211 -3.31 -15.53 16.57
C SER A 211 -2.60 -14.68 17.63
N TYR A 212 -2.78 -13.36 17.63
CA TYR A 212 -2.19 -12.49 18.66
C TYR A 212 -2.71 -12.78 20.05
N LYS A 213 -4.00 -13.15 20.18
CA LYS A 213 -4.58 -13.54 21.46
C LYS A 213 -4.00 -14.86 21.99
N LEU A 214 -3.72 -15.81 21.09
CA LEU A 214 -3.22 -17.15 21.44
C LEU A 214 -1.70 -17.20 21.64
N PHE A 215 -0.93 -16.49 20.80
CA PHE A 215 0.52 -16.61 20.72
C PHE A 215 1.27 -15.30 21.04
N GLY A 216 0.54 -14.25 21.39
CA GLY A 216 1.08 -12.91 21.59
C GLY A 216 1.38 -12.18 20.27
N TYR A 217 1.77 -10.92 20.39
CA TYR A 217 2.17 -10.09 19.24
C TYR A 217 3.48 -10.57 18.63
N PRO A 218 3.70 -10.38 17.31
CA PRO A 218 5.00 -10.64 16.69
C PRO A 218 6.07 -9.76 17.34
N ASN A 219 7.32 -10.22 17.37
CA ASN A 219 8.42 -9.37 17.83
C ASN A 219 8.66 -8.20 16.86
N PRO A 220 9.10 -7.02 17.36
CA PRO A 220 9.52 -5.91 16.51
C PRO A 220 10.54 -6.33 15.46
N ILE A 221 10.54 -5.64 14.32
CA ILE A 221 11.53 -5.88 13.29
C ILE A 221 12.90 -5.45 13.83
N PRO A 222 13.90 -6.35 13.92
CA PRO A 222 15.21 -6.00 14.47
C PRO A 222 15.92 -5.04 13.54
N ASP A 223 16.75 -4.19 14.13
CA ASP A 223 17.67 -3.33 13.40
C ASP A 223 19.05 -4.00 13.41
N ASN A 224 19.27 -4.87 12.42
CA ASN A 224 20.50 -5.63 12.28
C ASN A 224 21.03 -5.56 10.84
N ASP A 225 22.28 -5.98 10.66
CA ASP A 225 23.00 -5.87 9.39
C ASP A 225 22.58 -6.93 8.36
N ASP A 226 21.92 -8.01 8.80
CA ASP A 226 21.41 -9.05 7.91
C ASP A 226 20.08 -8.66 7.24
N ARG A 227 20.15 -7.66 6.36
CA ARG A 227 18.98 -7.02 5.73
C ARG A 227 18.45 -7.76 4.50
N ASN A 228 19.22 -8.71 3.96
CA ASN A 228 18.87 -9.48 2.77
C ASN A 228 18.60 -10.97 3.06
N SER A 229 18.73 -11.46 4.31
CA SER A 229 18.39 -12.82 4.70
C SER A 229 17.22 -12.94 5.70
N GLY A 230 16.69 -14.16 5.83
CA GLY A 230 15.44 -14.50 6.52
C GLY A 230 15.47 -14.49 8.05
N ASP A 231 16.38 -13.75 8.68
CA ASP A 231 16.60 -13.76 10.13
C ASP A 231 15.35 -13.39 10.95
N TRP A 232 14.52 -12.47 10.46
CA TRP A 232 13.24 -12.17 11.12
C TRP A 232 12.31 -13.40 11.15
N ALA A 233 12.27 -14.19 10.08
CA ALA A 233 11.49 -15.42 10.05
C ALA A 233 12.03 -16.47 11.04
N LYS A 234 13.37 -16.56 11.21
CA LYS A 234 13.99 -17.44 12.21
C LYS A 234 13.59 -17.06 13.64
N ILE A 235 13.66 -15.76 13.97
CA ILE A 235 13.26 -15.24 15.30
C ILE A 235 11.78 -15.55 15.61
N GLN A 236 10.88 -15.41 14.62
CA GLN A 236 9.46 -15.77 14.83
C GLN A 236 9.27 -17.29 15.01
N LEU A 237 10.00 -18.12 14.26
CA LEU A 237 9.93 -19.58 14.39
C LEU A 237 10.41 -20.07 15.75
N GLU A 238 11.48 -19.48 16.29
CA GLU A 238 11.97 -19.79 17.64
C GLU A 238 10.94 -19.46 18.72
N LYS A 239 10.29 -18.29 18.62
CA LYS A 239 9.21 -17.91 19.54
C LYS A 239 8.06 -18.92 19.54
N ILE A 240 7.60 -19.32 18.36
CA ILE A 240 6.50 -20.31 18.21
C ILE A 240 6.92 -21.66 18.81
N ARG A 241 8.14 -22.11 18.53
CA ARG A 241 8.68 -23.37 19.09
C ARG A 241 8.73 -23.35 20.61
N ASN A 242 9.11 -22.23 21.21
CA ASN A 242 9.16 -22.10 22.66
C ASN A 242 7.75 -22.09 23.29
N LEU A 243 6.77 -21.45 22.63
CA LEU A 243 5.37 -21.47 23.08
C LEU A 243 4.70 -22.84 22.95
N SER A 244 5.13 -23.69 22.01
CA SER A 244 4.62 -25.07 21.88
C SER A 244 5.21 -26.07 22.87
N ARG A 245 6.25 -25.67 23.62
CA ARG A 245 6.95 -26.51 24.61
C ARG A 245 6.55 -26.20 26.06
N SER A 246 5.81 -25.11 26.28
CA SER A 246 5.23 -24.68 27.56
C SER A 246 3.76 -25.03 27.63
#